data_AF-A0A1D6FIJ0-F1
#
_entry.id   AF-A0A1D6FIJ0-F1
#
_cell.length_a   1.000
_cell.length_b   1.000
_cell.length_c   1.000
_cell.angle_alpha   90.00
_cell.angle_beta   90.00
_cell.angle_gamma   90.00
#
_symmetry.space_group_name_H-M   'P 1'
#
loop_
_entity.id
_entity.type
_entity.pdbx_description
1 polymer ?
#
loop_
_entity_poly.entity_id
_entity_poly.type
_entity_poly.pdbx_seq_one_letter_code
_entity_poly.pdbx_strand_id
1 'polypeptide(L)'
;MFGDSVLLCHTPLHNSGNLRIYITSGNREVCSEFKDFEFRSKSSSSFTDIAPSSRHLKSSEDLLILAKFARMLLSGNGNLEVPDGDPQSRQCPKLRMDEGLWDRLIEELKVGCESPLSSVDWILEELLKSKLQKWLSVKLRGFNGTDSISKHDQGIIHLISALGYELALSSVLSVGVGLNFRDSNGWTALHWASYFGR
;
A
#
# COMPACT_ATOMS: atom_id res chain seq x y z
N MET A 1 4.50 24.34 -24.21
CA MET A 1 4.05 22.93 -24.28
C MET A 1 3.40 22.64 -22.94
N PHE A 2 2.07 22.66 -22.85
CA PHE A 2 1.38 22.31 -21.62
C PHE A 2 1.36 20.78 -21.53
N GLY A 3 1.96 20.24 -20.46
CA GLY A 3 2.05 18.80 -20.24
C GLY A 3 0.70 18.21 -19.89
N ASP A 4 0.52 16.93 -20.21
CA ASP A 4 -0.68 16.15 -19.91
C ASP A 4 -0.88 16.04 -18.39
N SER A 5 -1.59 17.00 -17.81
CA SER A 5 -1.97 17.00 -16.40
C SER A 5 -3.22 16.15 -16.19
N VAL A 6 -3.12 15.11 -15.38
CA VAL A 6 -4.26 14.26 -14.99
C VAL A 6 -4.92 14.82 -13.73
N LEU A 7 -6.24 14.99 -13.77
CA LEU A 7 -7.06 15.36 -12.60
C LEU A 7 -7.72 14.09 -12.04
N LEU A 8 -7.49 13.80 -10.76
CA LEU A 8 -8.15 12.73 -10.02
C LEU A 8 -9.23 13.31 -9.11
N CYS A 9 -10.44 12.75 -9.15
CA CYS A 9 -11.53 13.12 -8.25
C CYS A 9 -12.25 11.89 -7.71
N HIS A 10 -12.78 11.99 -6.50
CA HIS A 10 -13.65 10.97 -5.93
C HIS A 10 -15.10 11.26 -6.28
N THR A 11 -15.76 10.27 -6.87
CA THR A 11 -17.21 10.33 -7.13
C THR A 11 -18.00 10.00 -5.86
N PRO A 12 -19.09 10.72 -5.55
CA PRO A 12 -20.04 10.28 -4.54
C PRO A 12 -20.70 8.96 -4.97
N LEU A 13 -21.32 8.27 -4.00
CA LEU A 13 -22.10 7.05 -4.25
C LEU A 13 -23.16 7.30 -5.32
N HIS A 14 -23.10 6.55 -6.41
CA HIS A 14 -24.03 6.64 -7.54
C HIS A 14 -24.50 5.24 -7.95
N ASN A 15 -25.69 5.14 -8.52
CA ASN A 15 -26.16 3.90 -9.16
C ASN A 15 -25.49 3.73 -10.52
N SER A 16 -25.36 2.48 -11.00
CA SER A 16 -24.88 2.23 -12.36
C SER A 16 -25.74 2.96 -13.40
N GLY A 17 -25.09 3.54 -14.42
CA GLY A 17 -25.75 4.29 -15.48
C GLY A 17 -24.85 5.29 -16.18
N ASN A 18 -25.37 5.90 -17.24
CA ASN A 18 -24.64 6.92 -17.98
C ASN A 18 -24.64 8.26 -17.23
N LEU A 19 -23.46 8.81 -17.02
CA LEU A 19 -23.19 10.11 -16.41
C LEU A 19 -22.64 11.07 -17.46
N ARG A 20 -23.01 12.35 -17.31
CA ARG A 20 -22.44 13.44 -18.09
C ARG A 20 -21.60 14.32 -17.19
N ILE A 21 -20.33 14.46 -17.51
CA ILE A 21 -19.35 15.22 -16.71
C ILE A 21 -18.93 16.47 -17.49
N TYR A 22 -18.78 17.59 -16.78
CA TYR A 22 -18.24 18.84 -17.28
C TYR A 22 -17.52 19.59 -16.14
N ILE A 23 -16.62 20.48 -16.48
CA ILE A 23 -15.85 21.30 -15.54
C ILE A 23 -16.51 22.67 -15.46
N THR A 24 -16.67 23.18 -14.23
CA THR A 24 -17.11 24.56 -14.00
C THR A 24 -16.01 25.38 -13.36
N SER A 25 -15.98 26.67 -13.67
CA SER A 25 -15.17 27.64 -12.92
C SER A 25 -15.84 27.97 -11.58
N GLY A 26 -15.12 28.61 -10.65
CA GLY A 26 -15.62 28.96 -9.31
C GLY A 26 -16.89 29.83 -9.31
N ASN A 27 -17.22 30.46 -10.44
CA ASN A 27 -18.46 31.19 -10.70
C ASN A 27 -19.62 30.31 -11.21
N ARG A 28 -19.44 28.98 -11.25
CA ARG A 28 -20.39 27.96 -11.76
C ARG A 28 -20.65 28.01 -13.27
N GLU A 29 -19.87 28.75 -14.04
CA GLU A 29 -19.93 28.71 -15.51
C GLU A 29 -19.22 27.49 -16.05
N VAL A 30 -19.76 26.91 -17.13
CA VAL A 30 -19.21 25.72 -17.79
C VAL A 30 -17.97 26.12 -18.60
N CYS A 31 -16.85 25.45 -18.34
CA CYS A 31 -15.56 25.73 -18.98
C CYS A 31 -14.99 24.53 -19.75
N SER A 32 -15.75 23.44 -19.87
CA SER A 32 -15.37 22.28 -20.69
C SER A 32 -16.53 21.79 -21.56
N GLU A 33 -16.20 20.95 -22.53
CA GLU A 33 -17.18 20.12 -23.21
C GLU A 33 -17.84 19.13 -22.25
N PHE A 34 -19.06 18.73 -22.58
CA PHE A 34 -19.75 17.65 -21.88
C PHE A 34 -19.21 16.31 -22.36
N LYS A 35 -18.89 15.42 -21.43
CA LYS A 35 -18.41 14.09 -21.75
C LYS A 35 -19.28 13.03 -21.06
N ASP A 36 -19.80 12.13 -21.87
CA ASP A 36 -20.64 11.04 -21.42
C ASP A 36 -19.76 9.84 -21.04
N PHE A 37 -20.04 9.26 -19.87
CA PHE A 37 -19.33 8.10 -19.31
C PHE A 37 -20.33 7.13 -18.72
N GLU A 38 -20.04 5.83 -18.74
CA GLU A 38 -20.82 4.84 -18.02
C GLU A 38 -20.24 4.67 -16.61
N PHE A 39 -21.00 5.07 -15.59
CA PHE A 39 -20.69 4.71 -14.22
C PHE A 39 -21.14 3.28 -13.97
N ARG A 40 -20.19 2.42 -13.57
CA ARG A 40 -20.48 1.04 -13.21
C ARG A 40 -20.37 0.92 -11.69
N SER A 41 -21.52 0.87 -11.02
CA SER A 41 -21.55 0.48 -9.61
C SER A 41 -20.96 -0.92 -9.50
N LYS A 42 -19.94 -1.08 -8.66
CA LYS A 42 -19.36 -2.40 -8.39
C LYS A 42 -20.50 -3.29 -7.89
N SER A 43 -20.85 -4.35 -8.62
CA SER A 43 -21.88 -5.27 -8.16
C SER A 43 -21.41 -5.84 -6.84
N SER A 44 -22.18 -5.64 -5.79
CA SER A 44 -22.05 -6.44 -4.58
C SER A 44 -22.54 -7.85 -4.92
N SER A 45 -21.70 -8.62 -5.63
CA SER A 45 -21.79 -10.07 -5.61
C SER A 45 -21.33 -10.47 -4.23
N SER A 46 -22.19 -11.17 -3.50
CA SER A 46 -21.90 -11.77 -2.20
C SER A 46 -20.84 -12.85 -2.34
N PHE A 47 -19.58 -12.43 -2.48
CA PHE A 47 -18.33 -13.08 -2.12
C PHE A 47 -17.26 -11.96 -2.10
N THR A 48 -16.70 -11.74 -0.91
CA THR A 48 -15.47 -11.01 -0.55
C THR A 48 -15.39 -9.48 -0.72
N ASP A 49 -15.61 -8.76 0.39
CA ASP A 49 -14.92 -7.50 0.74
C ASP A 49 -13.41 -7.68 1.02
N ILE A 50 -12.83 -8.71 0.42
CA ILE A 50 -11.40 -8.90 0.24
C ILE A 50 -11.26 -9.26 -1.24
N ALA A 51 -11.57 -8.32 -2.12
CA ALA A 51 -10.84 -8.33 -3.36
C ALA A 51 -9.41 -7.97 -2.95
N PRO A 52 -8.41 -8.89 -3.04
CA PRO A 52 -7.05 -8.39 -3.16
C PRO A 52 -7.14 -7.43 -4.34
N SER A 53 -6.89 -6.14 -4.12
CA SER A 53 -6.58 -5.25 -5.25
C SER A 53 -5.66 -6.07 -6.11
N SER A 54 -6.09 -6.41 -7.33
CA SER A 54 -5.31 -7.23 -8.26
C SER A 54 -4.08 -6.40 -8.60
N ARG A 55 -3.12 -6.38 -7.67
CA ARG A 55 -1.81 -5.74 -7.72
C ARG A 55 -0.95 -6.71 -8.48
N HIS A 56 -1.39 -6.93 -9.70
CA HIS A 56 -0.80 -7.86 -10.59
C HIS A 56 0.59 -7.29 -10.86
N LEU A 57 1.62 -7.91 -10.27
CA LEU A 57 3.03 -7.61 -10.53
C LEU A 57 3.29 -8.02 -11.98
N LYS A 58 2.89 -7.17 -12.93
CA LYS A 58 2.87 -7.49 -14.37
C LYS A 58 4.22 -7.22 -15.01
N SER A 59 5.05 -6.38 -14.39
CA SER A 59 6.31 -5.94 -14.95
C SER A 59 7.52 -6.49 -14.17
N SER A 60 8.64 -6.63 -14.88
CA SER A 60 9.94 -6.91 -14.25
C SER A 60 10.34 -5.83 -13.24
N GLU A 61 9.90 -4.58 -13.47
CA GLU A 61 10.12 -3.46 -12.56
C GLU A 61 9.37 -3.63 -11.24
N ASP A 62 8.09 -4.03 -11.29
CA ASP A 62 7.29 -4.34 -10.10
C ASP A 62 7.94 -5.45 -9.25
N LEU A 63 8.39 -6.52 -9.89
CA LEU A 63 9.09 -7.62 -9.22
C LEU A 63 10.41 -7.17 -8.62
N LEU A 64 11.13 -6.26 -9.27
CA LEU A 64 12.36 -5.68 -8.73
C LEU A 64 12.08 -4.86 -7.46
N ILE A 65 11.01 -4.04 -7.45
CA ILE A 65 10.62 -3.28 -6.26
C ILE A 65 10.19 -4.21 -5.13
N LEU A 66 9.41 -5.24 -5.44
CA LEU A 66 8.99 -6.26 -4.48
C LEU A 66 10.21 -6.97 -3.87
N ALA A 67 11.18 -7.38 -4.70
CA ALA A 67 12.40 -8.04 -4.22
C ALA A 67 13.24 -7.12 -3.33
N LYS A 68 13.38 -5.83 -3.70
CA LYS A 68 14.04 -4.82 -2.86
C LYS A 68 13.34 -4.65 -1.52
N PHE A 69 12.00 -4.62 -1.53
CA PHE A 69 11.19 -4.50 -0.32
C PHE A 69 11.36 -5.72 0.59
N ALA A 70 11.19 -6.93 0.04
CA ALA A 70 11.40 -8.17 0.78
C ALA A 70 12.81 -8.24 1.37
N ARG A 71 13.85 -7.90 0.60
CA ARG A 71 15.24 -7.85 1.10
C ARG A 71 15.37 -6.89 2.28
N MET A 72 14.82 -5.69 2.20
CA MET A 72 14.89 -4.71 3.29
C MET A 72 14.23 -5.23 4.57
N LEU A 73 13.08 -5.88 4.45
CA LEU A 73 12.37 -6.50 5.58
C LEU A 73 13.12 -7.68 6.20
N LEU A 74 13.91 -8.41 5.40
CA LEU A 74 14.69 -9.56 5.87
C LEU A 74 16.04 -9.15 6.48
N SER A 75 16.69 -8.11 5.93
CA SER A 75 18.02 -7.65 6.37
C SER A 75 18.01 -6.90 7.70
N GLY A 76 16.86 -6.41 8.18
CA GLY A 76 16.74 -5.66 9.43
C GLY A 76 16.77 -6.48 10.73
N ASN A 77 16.93 -7.81 10.64
CA ASN A 77 16.78 -8.73 11.77
C ASN A 77 18.12 -9.25 12.30
N GLY A 78 19.03 -8.35 12.69
CA GLY A 78 20.09 -8.76 13.63
C GLY A 78 19.43 -9.36 14.86
N ASN A 79 19.88 -10.54 15.30
CA ASN A 79 19.35 -11.29 16.44
C ASN A 79 19.39 -10.42 17.70
N LEU A 80 18.33 -9.66 17.96
CA LEU A 80 18.17 -8.96 19.22
C LEU A 80 17.26 -9.82 20.09
N GLU A 81 17.91 -10.63 20.92
CA GLU A 81 17.27 -11.28 22.05
C GLU A 81 16.50 -10.24 22.85
N VAL A 82 15.27 -10.58 23.22
CA VAL A 82 14.34 -9.72 23.92
C VAL A 82 14.84 -9.51 25.36
N PRO A 83 15.25 -8.31 25.79
CA PRO A 83 15.27 -8.02 27.21
C PRO A 83 13.82 -7.73 27.61
N ASP A 84 13.34 -8.51 28.57
CA ASP A 84 12.09 -8.29 29.28
C ASP A 84 12.17 -6.92 29.97
N GLY A 85 11.27 -5.99 29.62
CA GLY A 85 11.39 -4.60 30.07
C GLY A 85 10.31 -3.66 29.53
N ASP A 86 9.25 -3.53 30.34
CA ASP A 86 8.29 -2.42 30.53
C ASP A 86 7.58 -1.75 29.31
N PRO A 87 6.23 -1.75 29.25
CA PRO A 87 5.46 -1.29 28.09
C PRO A 87 5.02 0.18 28.21
N GLN A 88 5.91 1.14 27.96
CA GLN A 88 5.47 2.49 27.55
C GLN A 88 5.52 2.59 26.03
N SER A 89 4.51 1.98 25.41
CA SER A 89 4.42 1.70 23.99
C SER A 89 4.01 2.94 23.18
N ARG A 90 4.90 3.43 22.32
CA ARG A 90 4.50 4.10 21.08
C ARG A 90 3.85 3.05 20.17
N GLN A 91 2.56 2.77 20.33
CA GLN A 91 1.94 1.67 19.57
C GLN A 91 1.94 2.01 18.07
N CYS A 92 2.68 1.22 17.28
CA CYS A 92 2.44 1.14 15.85
C CYS A 92 1.05 0.51 15.62
N PRO A 93 0.34 0.86 14.53
CA PRO A 93 -0.86 0.15 14.12
C PRO A 93 -0.53 -1.34 14.00
N LYS A 94 -1.10 -2.14 14.91
CA LYS A 94 -0.89 -3.59 14.94
C LYS A 94 -1.65 -4.18 13.76
N LEU A 95 -0.95 -4.51 12.68
CA LEU A 95 -1.52 -5.35 11.62
C LEU A 95 -1.65 -6.76 12.21
N ARG A 96 -2.80 -7.08 12.80
CA ARG A 96 -3.04 -8.42 13.34
C ARG A 96 -3.25 -9.39 12.18
N MET A 97 -2.51 -10.48 12.22
CA MET A 97 -2.79 -11.65 11.39
C MET A 97 -4.14 -12.22 11.83
N ASP A 98 -5.07 -12.36 10.89
CA ASP A 98 -6.38 -12.98 11.15
C ASP A 98 -6.28 -14.48 10.84
N GLU A 99 -6.17 -15.31 11.89
CA GLU A 99 -6.08 -16.77 11.72
C GLU A 99 -7.32 -17.35 11.01
N GLY A 100 -8.49 -16.74 11.18
CA GLY A 100 -9.70 -17.17 10.50
C GLY A 100 -9.67 -16.95 8.99
N LEU A 101 -8.87 -16.01 8.49
CA LEU A 101 -8.65 -15.84 7.04
C LEU A 101 -7.77 -16.95 6.46
N TRP A 102 -6.75 -17.40 7.20
CA TRP A 102 -5.89 -18.51 6.78
C TRP A 102 -6.64 -19.83 6.76
N ASP A 103 -7.45 -20.11 7.78
CA ASP A 103 -8.28 -21.33 7.83
C ASP A 103 -9.26 -21.36 6.65
N ARG A 104 -9.91 -20.23 6.35
CA ARG A 104 -10.82 -20.11 5.20
C ARG A 104 -10.10 -20.35 3.88
N LEU A 105 -8.92 -19.76 3.68
CA LEU A 105 -8.13 -19.97 2.46
C LEU A 105 -7.73 -21.43 2.32
N ILE A 106 -7.28 -22.08 3.39
CA ILE A 106 -6.87 -23.49 3.37
C ILE A 106 -8.06 -24.38 2.95
N GLU A 107 -9.25 -24.15 3.49
CA GLU A 107 -10.45 -24.91 3.12
C GLU A 107 -10.85 -24.67 1.65
N GLU A 108 -10.78 -23.43 1.16
CA GLU A 108 -11.02 -23.11 -0.25
C GLU A 108 -10.04 -23.85 -1.17
N LEU A 109 -8.75 -23.81 -0.85
CA LEU A 109 -7.70 -24.48 -1.63
C LEU A 109 -7.84 -26.01 -1.61
N LYS A 110 -8.41 -26.61 -0.55
CA LYS A 110 -8.70 -28.05 -0.49
C LYS A 110 -9.82 -28.46 -1.45
N VAL A 111 -10.85 -27.62 -1.61
CA VAL A 111 -12.00 -27.88 -2.49
C VAL A 111 -11.65 -27.63 -3.96
N GLY A 112 -10.67 -26.75 -4.22
CA GLY A 112 -10.16 -26.42 -5.53
C GLY A 112 -10.21 -24.92 -5.77
N CYS A 113 -9.10 -24.34 -6.24
CA CYS A 113 -8.96 -22.89 -6.40
C CYS A 113 -9.27 -22.45 -7.82
N GLU A 114 -10.23 -21.54 -7.99
CA GLU A 114 -10.54 -20.95 -9.29
C GLU A 114 -9.49 -19.91 -9.74
N SER A 115 -8.71 -19.34 -8.81
CA SER A 115 -7.68 -18.34 -9.09
C SER A 115 -6.39 -18.53 -8.27
N PRO A 116 -5.53 -19.51 -8.62
CA PRO A 116 -4.30 -19.78 -7.88
C PRO A 116 -3.35 -18.58 -7.79
N LEU A 117 -3.30 -17.76 -8.83
CA LEU A 117 -2.42 -16.58 -8.89
C LEU A 117 -2.82 -15.52 -7.87
N SER A 118 -4.12 -15.27 -7.71
CA SER A 118 -4.63 -14.33 -6.70
C SER A 118 -4.39 -14.84 -5.28
N SER A 119 -4.48 -16.15 -5.05
CA SER A 119 -4.14 -16.74 -3.75
C SER A 119 -2.67 -16.56 -3.41
N VAL A 120 -1.76 -16.76 -4.37
CA VAL A 120 -0.32 -16.52 -4.16
C VAL A 120 -0.04 -15.05 -3.84
N ASP A 121 -0.64 -14.12 -4.59
CA ASP A 121 -0.49 -12.68 -4.35
C ASP A 121 -0.97 -12.29 -2.94
N TRP A 122 -2.10 -12.85 -2.49
CA TRP A 122 -2.61 -12.65 -1.15
C TRP A 122 -1.68 -13.24 -0.07
N ILE A 123 -1.22 -14.48 -0.23
CA ILE A 123 -0.28 -15.13 0.71
C ILE A 123 0.98 -14.28 0.84
N LEU A 124 1.53 -13.84 -0.28
CA LEU A 124 2.70 -12.97 -0.32
C LEU A 124 2.46 -11.65 0.41
N GLU A 125 1.30 -11.03 0.20
CA GLU A 125 0.91 -9.79 0.89
C GLU A 125 0.87 -9.99 2.41
N GLU A 126 0.23 -11.04 2.91
CA GLU A 126 0.13 -11.32 4.34
C GLU A 126 1.49 -11.62 4.97
N LEU A 127 2.36 -12.37 4.27
CA LEU A 127 3.73 -12.61 4.71
C LEU A 127 4.54 -11.30 4.79
N LEU A 128 4.39 -10.41 3.80
CA LEU A 128 5.05 -9.11 3.79
C LEU A 128 4.53 -8.19 4.89
N LYS A 129 3.21 -8.17 5.14
CA LYS A 129 2.62 -7.44 6.28
C LYS A 129 3.21 -7.91 7.60
N SER A 130 3.30 -9.23 7.79
CA SER A 130 3.91 -9.83 8.99
C SER A 130 5.38 -9.42 9.16
N LYS A 131 6.18 -9.48 8.08
CA LYS A 131 7.59 -9.04 8.13
C LYS A 131 7.73 -7.54 8.36
N LEU A 132 6.86 -6.71 7.78
CA LEU A 132 6.82 -5.28 8.01
C LEU A 132 6.53 -4.96 9.49
N GLN A 133 5.58 -5.64 10.12
CA GLN A 133 5.29 -5.47 11.54
C GLN A 133 6.49 -5.79 12.42
N LYS A 134 7.22 -6.86 12.11
CA LYS A 134 8.47 -7.19 12.81
C LYS A 134 9.52 -6.10 12.63
N TRP A 135 9.72 -5.62 11.40
CA TRP A 135 10.63 -4.52 11.10
C TRP A 135 10.27 -3.25 11.88
N LEU A 136 8.99 -2.86 11.89
CA LEU A 136 8.48 -1.70 12.64
C LEU A 136 8.76 -1.83 14.13
N SER A 137 8.55 -3.01 14.71
CA SER A 137 8.80 -3.29 16.12
C SER A 137 10.28 -3.10 16.50
N VAL A 138 11.20 -3.47 15.61
CA VAL A 138 12.65 -3.24 15.80
C VAL A 138 12.96 -1.74 15.75
N LYS A 139 12.43 -1.01 14.76
CA LYS A 139 12.68 0.43 14.63
C LYS A 139 12.11 1.25 15.78
N LEU A 140 10.96 0.85 16.28
CA LEU A 140 10.34 1.48 17.44
C LEU A 140 11.18 1.32 18.71
N ARG A 141 11.74 0.12 18.94
CA ARG A 141 12.60 -0.17 20.10
C ARG A 141 13.93 0.60 20.06
N GLY A 142 14.47 0.82 18.86
CA GLY A 142 15.68 1.63 18.69
C GLY A 142 15.43 3.14 18.78
N PHE A 143 14.18 3.59 18.76
CA PHE A 143 13.85 5.01 18.77
C PHE A 143 13.83 5.57 20.20
N ASN A 144 15.01 5.84 20.75
CA ASN A 144 15.17 6.46 22.08
C ASN A 144 15.05 8.00 22.06
N GLY A 145 14.51 8.57 20.98
CA GLY A 145 14.34 10.02 20.81
C GLY A 145 15.56 10.75 20.22
N THR A 146 16.75 10.13 20.23
CA THR A 146 17.98 10.66 19.61
C THR A 146 18.36 9.94 18.31
N ASP A 147 17.92 8.70 18.12
CA ASP A 147 18.36 7.86 17.02
C ASP A 147 17.48 8.07 15.79
N SER A 148 18.04 8.73 14.78
CA SER A 148 17.41 8.91 13.48
C SER A 148 17.36 7.60 12.70
N ILE A 149 16.24 7.30 12.04
CA ILE A 149 16.14 6.19 11.10
C ILE A 149 17.23 6.32 10.01
N SER A 150 17.93 5.22 9.72
CA SER A 150 19.00 5.21 8.72
C SER A 150 18.48 5.62 7.33
N LYS A 151 19.33 6.21 6.48
CA LYS A 151 18.95 6.54 5.10
C LYS A 151 18.45 5.32 4.31
N HIS A 152 18.99 4.13 4.61
CA HIS A 152 18.55 2.89 3.99
C HIS A 152 17.11 2.54 4.37
N ASP A 153 16.80 2.62 5.67
CA ASP A 153 15.47 2.34 6.21
C ASP A 153 14.43 3.42 5.83
N GLN A 154 14.85 4.68 5.71
CA GLN A 154 14.00 5.76 5.19
C GLN A 154 13.49 5.43 3.77
N GLY A 155 14.29 4.72 2.97
CA GLY A 155 13.93 4.30 1.61
C GLY A 155 12.76 3.31 1.54
N ILE A 156 12.32 2.73 2.67
CA ILE A 156 11.16 1.82 2.70
C ILE A 156 9.90 2.50 2.15
N ILE A 157 9.77 3.82 2.35
CA ILE A 157 8.61 4.60 1.92
C ILE A 157 8.46 4.61 0.40
N HIS A 158 9.57 4.64 -0.34
CA HIS A 158 9.56 4.59 -1.80
C HIS A 158 9.05 3.25 -2.30
N LEU A 159 9.48 2.16 -1.66
CA LEU A 159 9.12 0.80 -2.05
C LEU A 159 7.63 0.51 -1.81
N ILE A 160 7.11 0.87 -0.63
CA ILE A 160 5.69 0.66 -0.33
C ILE A 160 4.78 1.55 -1.21
N SER A 161 5.22 2.76 -1.55
CA SER A 161 4.49 3.65 -2.46
C SER A 161 4.46 3.12 -3.88
N ALA A 162 5.59 2.65 -4.42
CA ALA A 162 5.65 2.03 -5.74
C ALA A 162 4.82 0.74 -5.85
N LEU A 163 4.70 -0.02 -4.75
CA LEU A 163 3.88 -1.22 -4.69
C LEU A 163 2.39 -0.94 -4.36
N GLY A 164 2.02 0.29 -4.01
CA GLY A 164 0.66 0.63 -3.58
C GLY A 164 0.24 -0.03 -2.26
N TYR A 165 1.18 -0.17 -1.32
CA TYR A 165 0.93 -0.74 0.01
C TYR A 165 0.41 0.36 0.95
N GLU A 166 -0.81 0.84 0.72
CA GLU A 166 -1.41 1.98 1.43
C GLU A 166 -1.44 1.79 2.96
N LEU A 167 -1.86 0.60 3.42
CA LEU A 167 -1.91 0.27 4.85
C LEU A 167 -0.52 0.30 5.53
N ALA A 168 0.55 0.11 4.77
CA ALA A 168 1.92 0.20 5.29
C ALA A 168 2.36 1.65 5.50
N LEU A 169 1.79 2.60 4.75
CA LEU A 169 2.22 4.00 4.76
C LEU A 169 2.03 4.65 6.11
N SER A 170 0.83 4.53 6.70
CA SER A 170 0.57 5.07 8.05
C SER A 170 1.52 4.47 9.09
N SER A 171 1.82 3.17 8.95
CA SER A 171 2.67 2.43 9.89
C SER A 171 4.12 2.90 9.84
N VAL A 172 4.72 3.08 8.65
CA VAL A 172 6.11 3.56 8.54
C VAL A 172 6.25 5.04 8.93
N LEU A 173 5.24 5.87 8.66
CA LEU A 173 5.23 7.27 9.10
C LEU A 173 5.19 7.36 10.63
N SER A 174 4.46 6.46 11.31
CA SER A 174 4.35 6.44 12.76
C SER A 174 5.68 6.18 13.49
N VAL A 175 6.64 5.52 12.83
CA VAL A 175 7.99 5.30 13.39
C VAL A 175 8.99 6.40 13.02
N GLY A 176 8.56 7.45 12.32
CA GLY A 176 9.40 8.60 11.97
C GLY A 176 10.06 8.52 10.59
N VAL A 177 9.60 7.64 9.69
CA VAL A 177 10.00 7.69 8.29
C VAL A 177 9.46 8.98 7.67
N GLY A 178 10.32 9.73 6.99
CA GLY A 178 9.98 11.03 6.42
C GLY A 178 9.17 10.90 5.14
N LEU A 179 7.95 11.43 5.14
CA LEU A 179 7.08 11.45 3.95
C LEU A 179 7.77 12.10 2.73
N ASN A 180 8.54 13.15 2.97
CA ASN A 180 9.26 13.92 1.96
C ASN A 180 10.71 13.44 1.77
N PHE A 181 11.07 12.26 2.28
CA PHE A 181 12.41 11.71 2.09
C PHE A 181 12.70 11.54 0.59
N ARG A 182 13.86 12.06 0.18
CA ARG A 182 14.34 12.01 -1.20
C ARG A 182 15.41 10.94 -1.34
N ASP A 183 15.26 10.08 -2.32
CA ASP A 183 16.32 9.13 -2.70
C ASP A 183 17.49 9.85 -3.42
N SER A 184 18.44 9.06 -3.92
CA SER A 184 19.61 9.56 -4.67
C SER A 184 19.26 10.31 -5.96
N ASN A 185 18.06 10.09 -6.51
CA ASN A 185 17.55 10.76 -7.70
C ASN A 185 16.69 11.98 -7.35
N GLY A 186 16.53 12.30 -6.06
CA GLY A 186 15.67 13.37 -5.60
C GLY A 186 14.18 12.99 -5.53
N TRP A 187 13.82 11.72 -5.77
CA TRP A 187 12.43 11.27 -5.81
C TRP A 187 11.88 11.03 -4.41
N THR A 188 10.63 11.44 -4.21
CA THR A 188 9.86 11.19 -2.98
C THR A 188 8.91 10.00 -3.16
N ALA A 189 8.29 9.56 -2.07
CA ALA A 189 7.25 8.54 -2.08
C ALA A 189 6.17 8.78 -3.16
N LEU A 190 5.73 10.04 -3.31
CA LEU A 190 4.73 10.42 -4.31
C LEU A 190 5.22 10.24 -5.75
N HIS A 191 6.48 10.55 -6.04
CA HIS A 191 7.06 10.33 -7.37
C HIS A 191 7.07 8.84 -7.73
N TRP A 192 7.47 8.00 -6.77
CA TRP A 192 7.46 6.54 -6.92
C TRP A 192 6.04 5.99 -7.12
N ALA A 193 5.05 6.40 -6.31
CA ALA A 193 3.66 5.99 -6.52
C ALA A 193 3.14 6.41 -7.92
N SER A 194 3.40 7.65 -8.33
CA SER A 194 2.95 8.19 -9.61
C SER A 194 3.57 7.44 -10.79
N TYR A 195 4.87 7.15 -10.75
CA TYR A 195 5.57 6.42 -11.82
C TYR A 195 5.00 5.00 -12.03
N PHE A 196 4.67 4.31 -10.93
CA PHE A 196 4.09 2.96 -11.00
C PHE A 196 2.56 2.95 -11.16
N GLY A 197 1.90 4.11 -11.18
CA GLY A 197 0.44 4.21 -11.29
C GLY A 197 -0.28 3.59 -10.09
N ARG A 198 0.10 4.00 -8.89
CA ARG A 198 -0.50 3.59 -7.61
C ARG A 198 -1.30 4.70 -6.96
#